data_AF-A0A2M8L8J5-F1
#
_entry.id   AF-A0A2M8L8J5-F1
#
_cell.length_a   1.000
_cell.length_b   1.000
_cell.length_c   1.000
_cell.angle_alpha   90.00
_cell.angle_beta   90.00
_cell.angle_gamma   90.00
#
_symmetry.space_group_name_H-M   'P 1'
#
loop_
_entity.id
_entity.type
_entity.pdbx_description
1 polymer ?
#
loop_
_entity_poly.entity_id
_entity_poly.type
_entity_poly.pdbx_seq_one_letter_code
_entity_poly.pdbx_strand_id
1 'polypeptide(L)'
;MEHMLIEKPGFEKLYSLIVLVAGEIGDNSFAHNLGKWPDTPGIFFGYDIKKGTIVLADRGLGILETLRRVRPDLSTHVKAVEVAFTEFLSGRAPEKRGNGLKLVREVVLANPIDLFFTSGDAEVHLKGDNISFRVTRVSNIVRGCMAKINF
;
A
#
# COMPACT_ATOMS: atom_id res chain seq x y z
N MET A 1 -15.17 6.96 -7.64
CA MET A 1 -14.31 5.88 -8.17
C MET A 1 -15.09 4.58 -8.35
N GLU A 2 -15.57 3.95 -7.26
CA GLU A 2 -16.26 2.65 -7.30
C GLU A 2 -17.39 2.57 -8.34
N HIS A 3 -18.34 3.51 -8.32
CA HIS A 3 -19.43 3.54 -9.30
C HIS A 3 -18.93 3.52 -10.76
N MET A 4 -17.86 4.27 -11.06
CA MET A 4 -17.28 4.31 -12.40
C MET A 4 -16.60 2.99 -12.79
N LEU A 5 -16.09 2.23 -11.82
CA LEU A 5 -15.55 0.89 -12.06
C LEU A 5 -16.66 -0.12 -12.30
N ILE A 6 -17.79 0.00 -11.59
CA ILE A 6 -18.98 -0.84 -11.80
C ILE A 6 -19.54 -0.63 -13.21
N GLU A 7 -19.56 0.61 -13.70
CA GLU A 7 -20.05 0.94 -15.05
C GLU A 7 -19.07 0.55 -16.18
N LYS A 8 -17.84 0.13 -15.85
CA LYS A 8 -16.83 -0.25 -16.85
C LYS A 8 -17.06 -1.70 -17.29
N PRO A 9 -17.32 -1.96 -18.58
CA PRO A 9 -17.49 -3.34 -19.07
C PRO A 9 -16.25 -4.21 -18.82
N GLY A 10 -16.44 -5.44 -18.36
CA GLY A 10 -15.36 -6.40 -18.08
C GLY A 10 -14.74 -6.27 -16.67
N PHE A 11 -15.25 -5.37 -15.83
CA PHE A 11 -14.77 -5.15 -14.46
C PHE A 11 -15.68 -5.73 -13.38
N GLU A 12 -16.71 -6.49 -13.75
CA GLU A 12 -17.79 -6.96 -12.86
C GLU A 12 -17.25 -7.81 -11.69
N LYS A 13 -16.11 -8.47 -11.88
CA LYS A 13 -15.44 -9.26 -10.83
C LYS A 13 -14.21 -8.57 -10.22
N LEU A 14 -13.72 -7.49 -10.85
CA LEU A 14 -12.45 -6.84 -10.49
C LEU A 14 -12.66 -5.55 -9.69
N TYR A 15 -13.79 -4.85 -9.87
CA TYR A 15 -14.03 -3.56 -9.23
C TYR A 15 -13.91 -3.62 -7.70
N SER A 16 -14.46 -4.68 -7.08
CA SER A 16 -14.45 -4.86 -5.62
C SER A 16 -13.04 -5.10 -5.10
N LEU A 17 -12.20 -5.81 -5.86
CA LEU A 17 -10.80 -6.06 -5.53
C LEU A 17 -9.94 -4.80 -5.67
N ILE A 18 -10.18 -3.98 -6.69
CA ILE A 18 -9.51 -2.69 -6.86
C ILE A 18 -9.87 -1.74 -5.70
N VAL A 19 -11.16 -1.68 -5.36
CA VAL A 19 -11.63 -0.88 -4.21
C VAL A 19 -11.02 -1.38 -2.91
N LEU A 20 -10.95 -2.69 -2.70
CA LEU A 20 -10.30 -3.29 -1.54
C LEU A 20 -8.81 -2.92 -1.46
N VAL A 21 -8.05 -3.06 -2.55
CA VAL A 21 -6.62 -2.71 -2.56
C VAL A 21 -6.40 -1.23 -2.26
N ALA A 22 -7.17 -0.35 -2.92
CA ALA A 22 -7.09 1.10 -2.67
C ALA A 22 -7.51 1.46 -1.23
N GLY A 23 -8.56 0.81 -0.71
CA GLY A 23 -9.08 1.00 0.63
C GLY A 23 -8.08 0.58 1.71
N GLU A 24 -7.48 -0.60 1.60
CA GLU A 24 -6.49 -1.09 2.56
C GLU A 24 -5.25 -0.18 2.62
N ILE A 25 -4.78 0.31 1.47
CA ILE A 25 -3.66 1.27 1.43
C ILE A 25 -4.06 2.64 2.00
N GLY A 26 -5.24 3.13 1.63
CA GLY A 26 -5.79 4.40 2.11
C GLY A 26 -6.00 4.41 3.62
N ASP A 27 -6.65 3.38 4.17
CA ASP A 27 -6.93 3.23 5.59
C ASP A 27 -5.63 3.21 6.41
N ASN A 28 -4.59 2.51 5.95
CA ASN A 28 -3.27 2.49 6.60
C ASN A 28 -2.66 3.89 6.73
N SER A 29 -2.92 4.76 5.75
CA SER A 29 -2.42 6.14 5.76
C SER A 29 -3.02 6.97 6.90
N PHE A 30 -4.25 6.69 7.33
CA PHE A 30 -4.87 7.37 8.47
C PHE A 30 -4.57 6.67 9.79
N ALA A 31 -4.70 5.34 9.84
CA ALA A 31 -4.57 4.55 11.06
C ALA A 31 -3.21 4.77 11.77
N HIS A 32 -2.15 4.95 11.00
CA HIS A 32 -0.80 5.07 11.54
C HIS A 32 -0.33 6.51 11.79
N ASN A 33 -0.98 7.47 11.12
CA ASN A 33 -0.56 8.86 11.10
C ASN A 33 -1.49 9.82 11.85
N LEU A 34 -2.70 9.40 12.27
CA LEU A 34 -3.64 10.27 12.98
C LEU A 34 -3.02 10.92 14.22
N GLY A 35 -2.98 12.26 14.23
CA GLY A 35 -2.32 13.06 15.28
C GLY A 35 -0.79 13.01 15.28
N LYS A 36 -0.18 12.38 14.27
CA LYS A 36 1.26 12.12 14.17
C LYS A 36 1.84 12.44 12.78
N TRP A 37 1.08 13.07 11.89
CA TRP A 37 1.65 13.55 10.63
C TRP A 37 2.78 14.53 10.92
N PRO A 38 3.94 14.34 10.30
CA PRO A 38 5.10 15.17 10.58
C PRO A 38 5.10 16.49 9.80
N ASP A 39 4.26 16.62 8.75
CA ASP A 39 4.03 17.87 8.05
C ASP A 39 2.57 18.07 7.61
N THR A 40 2.16 17.50 6.48
CA THR A 40 0.85 17.70 5.84
C THR A 40 -0.07 16.54 6.22
N PRO A 41 -1.17 16.81 6.94
CA PRO A 41 -2.13 15.77 7.28
C PRO A 41 -2.94 15.32 6.05
N GLY A 42 -3.36 14.07 6.07
CA GLY A 42 -4.19 13.46 5.04
C GLY A 42 -3.40 12.70 3.98
N ILE A 43 -4.09 12.37 2.90
CA ILE A 43 -3.61 11.57 1.78
C ILE A 43 -4.04 12.22 0.47
N PHE A 44 -3.14 12.25 -0.50
CA PHE A 44 -3.51 12.47 -1.90
C PHE A 44 -4.17 11.19 -2.44
N PHE A 45 -5.36 11.33 -3.02
CA PHE A 45 -6.06 10.26 -3.71
C PHE A 45 -6.49 10.75 -5.08
N GLY A 46 -5.84 10.24 -6.12
CA GLY A 46 -6.12 10.58 -7.52
C GLY A 46 -6.32 9.33 -8.35
N TYR A 47 -7.24 9.38 -9.31
CA TYR A 47 -7.51 8.24 -10.19
C TYR A 47 -7.91 8.68 -11.60
N ASP A 48 -7.61 7.81 -12.57
CA ASP A 48 -8.05 7.89 -13.95
C ASP A 48 -8.55 6.50 -14.38
N ILE A 49 -9.87 6.31 -14.39
CA ILE A 49 -10.50 5.02 -14.71
C ILE A 49 -10.34 4.65 -16.19
N LYS A 50 -10.15 5.65 -17.07
CA LYS A 50 -9.91 5.38 -18.50
C LYS A 50 -8.52 4.81 -18.70
N LYS A 51 -7.52 5.34 -17.99
CA LYS A 51 -6.15 4.81 -17.96
C LYS A 51 -5.96 3.61 -17.03
N GLY A 52 -6.96 3.31 -16.20
CA GLY A 52 -6.87 2.22 -15.23
C GLY A 52 -5.84 2.48 -14.14
N THR A 53 -5.69 3.73 -13.68
CA THR A 53 -4.65 4.11 -12.71
C THR A 53 -5.26 4.73 -11.46
N ILE A 54 -4.79 4.31 -10.29
CA ILE A 54 -5.04 4.97 -9.00
C ILE A 54 -3.69 5.30 -8.36
N VAL A 55 -3.59 6.49 -7.76
CA VAL A 55 -2.42 6.93 -6.99
C VAL A 55 -2.88 7.34 -5.60
N LEU A 56 -2.24 6.77 -4.59
CA LEU A 56 -2.38 7.15 -3.19
C LEU A 56 -1.02 7.63 -2.69
N ALA A 57 -0.95 8.76 -2.00
CA ALA A 57 0.30 9.21 -1.40
C ALA A 57 0.05 10.01 -0.11
N ASP A 58 0.76 9.69 0.96
CA ASP A 58 0.73 10.42 2.22
C ASP A 58 2.13 10.89 2.60
N ARG A 59 2.19 11.96 3.40
CA ARG A 59 3.44 12.47 3.97
C ARG A 59 3.60 12.10 5.43
N GLY A 60 3.13 10.92 5.81
CA GLY A 60 3.14 10.40 7.16
C GLY A 60 4.51 9.92 7.63
N LEU A 61 4.49 9.10 8.67
CA LEU A 61 5.67 8.56 9.33
C LEU A 61 6.44 7.54 8.47
N GLY A 62 5.73 6.88 7.55
CA GLY A 62 6.27 5.78 6.75
C GLY A 62 6.25 4.43 7.47
N ILE A 63 6.60 3.37 6.73
CA ILE A 63 6.47 1.98 7.20
C ILE A 63 7.48 1.66 8.32
N LEU A 64 8.75 2.05 8.16
CA LEU A 64 9.81 1.75 9.13
C LEU A 64 9.48 2.32 10.52
N GLU A 65 9.14 3.60 10.59
CA GLU A 65 8.84 4.29 11.84
C GLU A 65 7.59 3.70 12.51
N THR A 66 6.58 3.36 11.71
CA THR A 66 5.36 2.72 12.20
C THR A 66 5.65 1.33 12.79
N LEU A 67 6.47 0.53 12.10
CA LEU A 67 6.79 -0.83 12.54
C LEU A 67 7.73 -0.91 13.74
N ARG A 68 8.63 0.07 13.91
CA ARG A 68 9.54 0.11 15.06
C ARG A 68 8.82 0.14 16.41
N ARG A 69 7.59 0.62 16.46
CA ARG A 69 6.75 0.59 17.68
C ARG A 69 6.48 -0.81 18.20
N VAL A 70 6.46 -1.80 17.30
CA VAL A 70 6.18 -3.21 17.63
C VAL A 70 7.37 -4.14 17.34
N ARG A 71 8.34 -3.69 16.54
CA ARG A 71 9.60 -4.38 16.24
C ARG A 71 10.76 -3.38 16.27
N PRO A 72 11.24 -3.01 17.47
CA PRO A 72 12.26 -1.97 17.64
C PRO A 72 13.56 -2.24 16.87
N ASP A 73 13.89 -3.52 16.68
CA ASP A 73 15.13 -3.95 16.01
C ASP A 73 15.11 -3.78 14.47
N LEU A 74 14.00 -3.34 13.88
CA LEU A 74 13.95 -3.03 12.45
C LEU A 74 14.84 -1.82 12.12
N SER A 75 15.88 -2.05 11.33
CA SER A 75 16.91 -1.05 11.07
C SER A 75 16.83 -0.39 9.68
N THR A 76 16.14 -1.01 8.71
CA THR A 76 16.14 -0.54 7.31
C THR A 76 14.73 -0.46 6.72
N HIS A 77 14.48 0.48 5.80
CA HIS A 77 13.17 0.57 5.14
C HIS A 77 12.89 -0.65 4.28
N VAL A 78 13.91 -1.20 3.59
CA VAL A 78 13.77 -2.43 2.80
C VAL A 78 13.22 -3.56 3.66
N LYS A 79 13.81 -3.79 4.84
CA LYS A 79 13.32 -4.84 5.73
C LYS A 79 11.94 -4.53 6.29
N ALA A 80 11.67 -3.27 6.64
CA ALA A 80 10.37 -2.87 7.15
C ALA A 80 9.25 -3.07 6.11
N VAL A 81 9.49 -2.67 4.86
CA VAL A 81 8.55 -2.89 3.75
C VAL A 81 8.38 -4.38 3.47
N GLU A 82 9.47 -5.15 3.45
CA GLU A 82 9.39 -6.61 3.32
C GLU A 82 8.50 -7.24 4.39
N VAL A 83 8.74 -6.91 5.67
CA VAL A 83 7.94 -7.38 6.81
C VAL A 83 6.47 -6.98 6.66
N ALA A 84 6.19 -5.73 6.29
CA ALA A 84 4.83 -5.22 6.15
C ALA A 84 4.00 -6.00 5.10
N PHE A 85 4.65 -6.48 4.04
CA PHE A 85 4.02 -7.23 2.96
C PHE A 85 4.02 -8.75 3.17
N THR A 86 4.81 -9.29 4.11
CA THR A 86 5.04 -10.75 4.22
C THR A 86 4.56 -11.35 5.53
N GLU A 87 4.66 -10.62 6.64
CA GLU A 87 4.49 -11.17 7.99
C GLU A 87 3.16 -10.81 8.63
N PHE A 88 2.67 -11.70 9.51
CA PHE A 88 1.56 -11.39 10.39
C PHE A 88 2.07 -10.62 11.61
N LEU A 89 1.57 -9.41 11.83
CA LEU A 89 1.99 -8.57 12.95
C LEU A 89 0.94 -8.59 14.07
N SER A 90 0.95 -9.66 14.86
CA SER A 90 0.14 -9.79 16.07
C SER A 90 0.68 -8.87 17.17
N GLY A 91 0.06 -7.71 17.38
CA GLY A 91 0.46 -6.77 18.43
C GLY A 91 -0.08 -5.34 18.27
N ARG A 92 -0.66 -5.02 17.11
CA ARG A 92 -1.21 -3.70 16.82
C ARG A 92 -2.64 -3.49 17.34
N ALA A 93 -3.01 -3.87 18.57
CA ALA A 93 -4.38 -3.66 19.06
C ALA A 93 -4.74 -2.15 19.09
N PRO A 94 -5.92 -1.73 18.57
CA PRO A 94 -7.09 -2.54 18.20
C PRO A 94 -7.16 -2.83 16.68
N GLU A 95 -6.06 -3.13 16.00
CA GLU A 95 -6.09 -3.69 14.65
C GLU A 95 -6.54 -5.15 14.71
N LYS A 96 -7.85 -5.37 14.60
CA LYS A 96 -8.41 -6.58 13.98
C LYS A 96 -8.02 -6.72 12.48
N ARG A 97 -7.15 -5.84 11.96
CA ARG A 97 -6.84 -5.58 10.54
C ARG A 97 -5.33 -5.61 10.21
N GLY A 98 -4.46 -6.20 11.05
CA GLY A 98 -3.00 -6.22 10.88
C GLY A 98 -2.43 -6.98 9.66
N ASN A 99 -3.23 -7.12 8.60
CA ASN A 99 -2.94 -7.84 7.35
C ASN A 99 -2.95 -6.95 6.11
N GLY A 100 -3.23 -5.64 6.20
CA GLY A 100 -3.60 -4.82 5.05
C GLY A 100 -2.67 -4.97 3.83
N LEU A 101 -1.36 -4.75 4.01
CA LEU A 101 -0.39 -4.88 2.90
C LEU A 101 -0.12 -6.34 2.47
N LYS A 102 -0.26 -7.30 3.38
CA LYS A 102 -0.18 -8.74 3.03
C LYS A 102 -1.35 -9.16 2.15
N LEU A 103 -2.58 -8.77 2.52
CA LEU A 103 -3.79 -9.01 1.74
C LEU A 103 -3.71 -8.31 0.38
N VAL A 104 -3.26 -7.04 0.35
CA VAL A 104 -3.02 -6.31 -0.89
C VAL A 104 -2.10 -7.11 -1.81
N ARG A 105 -0.96 -7.62 -1.31
CA ARG A 105 -0.07 -8.45 -2.12
C ARG A 105 -0.75 -9.71 -2.64
N GLU A 106 -1.50 -10.43 -1.81
CA GLU A 106 -2.20 -11.65 -2.22
C GLU A 106 -3.22 -11.37 -3.33
N VAL A 107 -4.01 -10.30 -3.20
CA VAL A 107 -4.99 -9.89 -4.21
C VAL A 107 -4.30 -9.46 -5.50
N VAL A 108 -3.25 -8.63 -5.41
CA VAL A 108 -2.53 -8.13 -6.59
C VAL A 108 -1.86 -9.26 -7.36
N LEU A 109 -1.24 -10.23 -6.68
CA LEU A 109 -0.57 -11.36 -7.34
C LEU A 109 -1.54 -12.39 -7.95
N ALA A 110 -2.81 -12.39 -7.55
CA ALA A 110 -3.82 -13.33 -8.02
C ALA A 110 -4.73 -12.76 -9.13
N ASN A 111 -4.55 -11.49 -9.50
CA ASN A 111 -5.45 -10.75 -10.39
C ASN A 111 -4.63 -9.89 -11.37
N PRO A 112 -5.23 -9.42 -12.48
CA PRO A 112 -4.57 -8.51 -13.42
C PRO A 112 -4.51 -7.08 -12.83
N ILE A 113 -3.80 -6.95 -11.72
CA ILE A 113 -3.55 -5.70 -11.01
C ILE A 113 -2.04 -5.58 -10.84
N ASP A 114 -1.51 -4.41 -11.13
CA ASP A 114 -0.14 -4.07 -10.82
C ASP A 114 -0.11 -3.12 -9.62
N LEU A 115 0.88 -3.29 -8.74
CA LEU A 115 1.14 -2.40 -7.63
C LEU A 115 2.60 -1.94 -7.64
N PHE A 116 2.80 -0.63 -7.68
CA PHE A 116 4.01 0.00 -7.20
C PHE A 116 3.75 0.57 -5.80
N PHE A 117 4.65 0.32 -4.85
CA PHE A 117 4.59 0.88 -3.50
C PHE A 117 5.97 1.33 -3.05
N THR A 118 6.07 2.48 -2.38
CA THR A 118 7.34 3.00 -1.84
C THR A 118 7.15 3.66 -0.47
N SER A 119 8.15 3.51 0.40
CA SER A 119 8.27 4.22 1.68
C SER A 119 9.74 4.27 2.10
N GLY A 120 10.23 5.45 2.45
CA GLY A 120 11.65 5.67 2.72
C GLY A 120 12.50 5.42 1.48
N ASP A 121 13.57 4.63 1.63
CA ASP A 121 14.47 4.23 0.53
C ASP A 121 14.14 2.85 -0.05
N ALA A 122 12.90 2.38 0.14
CA ALA A 122 12.46 1.05 -0.30
C ALA A 122 11.23 1.13 -1.21
N GLU A 123 11.24 0.31 -2.27
CA GLU A 123 10.11 0.15 -3.18
C GLU A 123 9.80 -1.33 -3.46
N VAL A 124 8.55 -1.56 -3.88
CA VAL A 124 8.02 -2.86 -4.28
C VAL A 124 7.29 -2.69 -5.60
N HIS A 125 7.54 -3.63 -6.51
CA HIS A 125 6.76 -3.76 -7.75
C HIS A 125 6.13 -5.15 -7.76
N LEU A 126 4.81 -5.21 -7.86
CA LEU A 126 4.04 -6.42 -8.05
C LEU A 126 3.38 -6.32 -9.41
N LYS A 127 3.59 -7.34 -10.24
CA LYS A 127 2.93 -7.48 -11.54
C LYS A 127 2.10 -8.75 -11.53
N GLY A 128 0.83 -8.66 -11.92
CA GLY A 128 -0.11 -9.79 -11.91
C GLY A 128 0.38 -10.99 -12.73
N ASP A 129 1.14 -10.74 -13.80
CA ASP A 129 1.39 -11.74 -14.85
C ASP A 129 2.82 -12.33 -14.84
N ASN A 130 3.74 -11.86 -13.99
CA ASN A 130 5.12 -12.35 -13.94
C ASN A 130 5.74 -12.16 -12.54
N ILE A 131 5.62 -13.20 -11.71
CA ILE A 131 5.63 -13.07 -10.25
C ILE A 131 7.04 -13.19 -9.68
N SER A 132 7.57 -12.08 -9.19
CA SER A 132 8.45 -12.11 -8.03
C SER A 132 8.13 -10.92 -7.13
N PHE A 133 7.67 -11.19 -5.90
CA PHE A 133 7.64 -10.17 -4.86
C PHE A 133 9.10 -9.86 -4.51
N ARG A 134 9.56 -8.65 -4.81
CA ARG A 134 10.89 -8.19 -4.45
C ARG A 134 10.83 -6.76 -3.93
N VAL A 135 11.44 -6.56 -2.78
CA VAL A 135 11.70 -5.22 -2.24
C VAL A 135 13.09 -4.79 -2.67
N THR A 136 13.21 -3.60 -3.25
CA THR A 136 14.49 -3.03 -3.69
C THR A 136 14.78 -1.74 -2.95
N ARG A 137 16.07 -1.46 -2.75
CA ARG A 137 16.55 -0.17 -2.26
C ARG A 137 16.67 0.79 -3.43
N VAL A 138 16.24 2.03 -3.24
CA VAL A 138 16.38 3.11 -4.23
C VAL A 138 17.06 4.34 -3.63
N SER A 139 17.62 5.19 -4.48
CA SER A 139 18.30 6.44 -4.06
C SER A 139 17.34 7.54 -3.66
N ASN A 140 16.12 7.53 -4.21
CA ASN A 140 15.10 8.52 -3.90
C ASN A 140 14.37 8.14 -2.60
N ILE A 141 14.51 8.99 -1.58
CA ILE A 141 13.87 8.78 -0.28
C ILE A 141 12.49 9.44 -0.29
N VAL A 142 11.45 8.63 -0.07
CA VAL A 142 10.07 9.09 0.08
C VAL A 142 9.72 9.23 1.56
N ARG A 143 9.29 10.42 1.98
CA ARG A 143 8.68 10.61 3.29
C ARG A 143 7.22 10.15 3.24
N GLY A 144 6.80 9.30 4.18
CA GLY A 144 5.47 8.69 4.18
C GLY A 144 5.42 7.48 3.26
N CYS A 145 4.33 7.33 2.51
CA CYS A 145 4.15 6.26 1.54
C CYS A 145 3.58 6.79 0.22
N MET A 146 3.86 6.09 -0.88
CA MET A 146 3.17 6.27 -2.15
C MET A 146 2.85 4.90 -2.75
N ALA A 147 1.65 4.77 -3.27
CA ALA A 147 1.19 3.62 -4.02
C ALA A 147 0.66 4.06 -5.39
N LYS A 148 0.96 3.27 -6.42
CA LYS A 148 0.32 3.36 -7.74
C LYS A 148 -0.22 1.99 -8.10
N ILE A 149 -1.52 1.93 -8.35
CA ILE A 149 -2.26 0.73 -8.75
C ILE A 149 -2.60 0.88 -10.23
N ASN A 150 -2.30 -0.13 -11.06
CA ASN A 150 -2.79 -0.20 -12.43
C ASN A 150 -3.68 -1.44 -12.63
N PHE A 151 -4.70 -1.33 -13.47
CA PHE A 151 -5.67 -2.39 -13.79
C PHE A 151 -6.34 -2.16 -15.16
#